data_AF-A0A2V8FY33-F1
#
_entry.id   AF-A0A2V8FY33-F1
#
_cell.length_a   1.000
_cell.length_b   1.000
_cell.length_c   1.000
_cell.angle_alpha   90.00
_cell.angle_beta   90.00
_cell.angle_gamma   90.00
#
_symmetry.space_group_name_H-M   'P 1'
#
loop_
_entity.id
_entity.type
_entity.pdbx_description
1 polymer ?
#
loop_
_entity_poly.entity_id
_entity_poly.type
_entity_poly.pdbx_seq_one_letter_code
_entity_poly.pdbx_strand_id
1 'polypeptide(L)' 'VFVVTGDRLAMRELKVGDRIGNRIEVVSGVTAGEQVALTDVEKLTDGLKVAISH' A
#
# COMPACT_ATOMS: atom_id res chain seq x y z
N VAL A 1 -3.35 0.27 -4.12
CA VAL A 1 -2.20 -0.09 -3.25
C VAL A 1 -2.62 -1.22 -2.32
N PHE A 2 -1.68 -2.02 -1.81
CA PHE A 2 -1.97 -2.97 -0.73
C PHE A 2 -1.48 -2.40 0.60
N VAL A 3 -2.35 -2.43 1.61
CA VAL A 3 -2.07 -1.96 2.97
C VAL A 3 -2.15 -3.14 3.93
N VAL A 4 -1.26 -3.20 4.92
CA VAL A 4 -1.35 -4.21 5.97
C VAL A 4 -2.42 -3.82 6.98
N THR A 5 -3.41 -4.69 7.16
CA THR A 5 -4.49 -4.56 8.14
C THR A 5 -4.45 -5.78 9.06
N GLY A 6 -3.85 -5.64 10.25
CA GLY A 6 -3.57 -6.77 11.12
C GLY A 6 -2.51 -7.70 10.51
N ASP A 7 -2.86 -8.96 10.27
CA ASP A 7 -1.99 -9.96 9.64
C ASP A 7 -2.34 -10.21 8.16
N ARG A 8 -3.08 -9.30 7.51
CA ARG A 8 -3.54 -9.47 6.12
C ARG A 8 -3.33 -8.23 5.27
N LEU A 9 -3.24 -8.43 3.96
CA LEU A 9 -3.31 -7.35 2.98
C LEU A 9 -4.76 -6.97 2.68
N ALA A 10 -4.98 -5.66 2.54
CA ALA A 10 -6.20 -5.08 2.01
C ALA A 10 -5.85 -4.25 0.77
N MET A 11 -6.51 -4.51 -0.36
CA MET A 11 -6.41 -3.66 -1.54
C MET A 11 -7.19 -2.37 -1.30
N ARG A 12 -6.55 -1.24 -1.55
CA ARG A 12 -7.16 0.09 -1.39
C ARG A 12 -6.89 0.96 -2.61
N GLU A 13 -7.94 1.61 -3.10
CA GLU A 13 -7.82 2.63 -4.13
C GLU A 13 -7.15 3.89 -3.56
N LEU A 14 -6.30 4.53 -4.38
CA LEU A 14 -5.68 5.80 -4.04
C LEU A 14 -6.21 6.89 -4.95
N LYS A 15 -6.43 8.07 -4.38
CA LYS A 15 -6.44 9.30 -5.16
C LYS A 15 -5.02 9.82 -5.22
N VAL A 16 -4.47 9.90 -6.42
CA VAL A 16 -3.12 10.42 -6.67
C VAL A 16 -3.18 11.84 -7.22
N GLY A 17 -2.15 12.62 -6.94
CA GLY A 17 -1.97 13.99 -7.39
C GLY A 17 -0.78 14.10 -8.35
N ASP A 18 0.00 15.16 -8.17
CA ASP A 18 1.11 15.46 -9.08
C ASP A 18 2.27 14.48 -8.94
N ARG A 19 3.00 14.29 -10.05
CA ARG A 19 4.26 13.55 -10.08
C ARG A 19 5.42 14.50 -9.89
N ILE A 20 6.25 14.26 -8.88
CA ILE A 20 7.40 15.08 -8.52
C ILE A 20 8.66 14.21 -8.62
N GLY A 21 9.41 14.37 -9.71
CA GLY A 21 10.57 13.53 -10.01
C GLY A 21 10.17 12.06 -10.16
N ASN A 22 10.65 11.20 -9.24
CA ASN A 22 10.30 9.77 -9.20
C ASN A 22 9.19 9.43 -8.20
N ARG A 23 8.59 10.43 -7.55
CA ARG A 23 7.51 10.25 -6.57
C ARG A 23 6.17 10.67 -7.17
N ILE A 24 5.10 10.05 -6.71
CA ILE A 24 3.73 10.49 -6.99
C ILE A 24 3.11 10.94 -5.67
N GLU A 25 2.41 12.07 -5.71
CA GLU A 25 1.65 12.54 -4.56
C GLU A 25 0.44 11.64 -4.31
N VAL A 26 0.20 11.30 -3.04
CA VAL A 26 -1.00 10.60 -2.60
C VAL A 26 -1.90 11.61 -1.90
N VAL A 27 -3.02 11.94 -2.53
CA VAL A 27 -4.00 12.91 -2.04
C VAL A 27 -4.94 12.27 -1.02
N SER A 28 -5.33 11.02 -1.24
CA SER A 28 -6.11 10.23 -0.27
C SER A 28 -6.02 8.72 -0.54
N GLY A 29 -6.48 7.94 0.43
CA GLY A 29 -6.55 6.48 0.35
C GLY A 29 -5.57 5.75 1.25
N VAL A 30 -4.63 6.45 1.89
CA VAL A 30 -3.80 5.93 3.00
C VAL A 30 -3.53 7.03 4.00
N THR A 31 -3.20 6.64 5.23
CA THR A 31 -2.87 7.52 6.35
C THR A 31 -1.43 7.33 6.81
N ALA A 32 -0.87 8.33 7.48
CA ALA A 32 0.49 8.25 8.01
C ALA A 32 0.61 7.12 9.04
N GLY A 33 1.66 6.31 8.91
CA GLY A 33 1.91 5.15 9.78
C GLY A 33 1.33 3.84 9.26
N GLU A 34 0.46 3.85 8.24
CA GLU A 34 0.04 2.62 7.56
C GLU A 34 1.22 2.00 6.79
N GLN A 35 1.40 0.69 6.94
CA GLN A 35 2.38 -0.07 6.18
C GLN A 35 1.79 -0.46 4.82
N VAL A 36 2.50 -0.12 3.75
CA VAL A 36 2.12 -0.40 2.36
C VAL A 36 3.13 -1.31 1.70
N ALA A 37 2.66 -2.19 0.82
CA ALA A 37 3.55 -3.01 0.01
C ALA A 37 4.23 -2.17 -1.07
N LEU A 38 5.55 -2.32 -1.22
CA LEU A 38 6.38 -1.60 -2.19
C LEU A 38 6.99 -2.50 -3.28
N THR A 39 7.08 -3.80 -3.03
CA THR A 39 7.75 -4.77 -3.92
C THR A 39 6.86 -5.98 -4.19
N ASP A 40 7.15 -6.72 -5.26
CA ASP A 40 6.45 -7.95 -5.67
C ASP A 40 4.91 -7.78 -5.72
N VAL A 41 4.42 -6.56 -6.00
CA VAL A 41 3.01 -6.18 -5.92
C VAL A 41 2.15 -7.03 -6.86
N GLU A 42 2.71 -7.46 -7.98
CA GLU A 42 2.08 -8.33 -8.96
C GLU A 42 1.76 -9.74 -8.43
N LYS A 43 2.39 -10.15 -7.32
CA LYS A 43 2.13 -11.45 -6.67
C LYS A 43 1.12 -11.35 -5.54
N LEU A 44 0.71 -10.14 -5.16
CA LEU A 44 -0.17 -9.91 -4.02
C LEU A 44 -1.64 -10.04 -4.42
N THR A 45 -2.43 -10.56 -3.49
CA THR A 45 -3.88 -10.69 -3.62
C THR A 45 -4.56 -10.13 -2.37
N ASP A 46 -5.77 -9.62 -2.54
CA ASP A 46 -6.55 -9.11 -1.42
C ASP A 46 -6.85 -10.21 -0.39
N GLY A 47 -6.77 -9.90 0.90
CA GLY A 47 -6.94 -10.84 2.00
C GLY A 47 -5.76 -11.79 2.25
N LEU A 48 -4.68 -11.71 1.46
CA LEU A 48 -3.48 -12.52 1.63
C LEU A 48 -2.90 -12.33 3.03
N LYS A 49 -2.65 -13.44 3.73
CA LYS A 49 -2.01 -13.43 5.06
C LYS A 49 -0.53 -13.10 4.92
N VAL A 50 -0.05 -12.19 5.76
CA VAL A 50 1.32 -11.69 5.76
C VAL A 50 1.89 -11.64 7.17
N ALA A 51 3.21 -11.67 7.27
CA ALA A 51 3.94 -11.41 8.50
C ALA A 51 4.88 -10.22 8.27
N ILE A 52 4.88 -9.28 9.21
CA ILE A 52 5.84 -8.19 9.23
C ILE A 52 7.04 -8.66 10.03
N SER A 53 8.20 -8.75 9.38
CA SER A 53 9.48 -8.93 10.06
C SER A 53 10.14 -7.57 10.23
N HIS A 54 10.49 -7.23 11.46
CA HIS A 54 11.28 -6.05 11.82
C HIS A 54 12.77 -6.29 11.67
#